data_AF-A0A0H1BCF2-F1
#
_entry.id   AF-A0A0H1BCF2-F1
#
_cell.length_a   1.000
_cell.length_b   1.000
_cell.length_c   1.000
_cell.angle_alpha   90.00
_cell.angle_beta   90.00
_cell.angle_gamma   90.00
#
_symmetry.space_group_name_H-M   'P 1'
#
loop_
_entity.id
_entity.type
_entity.pdbx_description
1 polymer ?
#
loop_
_entity_poly.entity_id
_entity_poly.type
_entity_poly.pdbx_seq_one_letter_code
_entity_poly.pdbx_strand_id
1 'polypeptide(L)'
;MYQNPLRTNMKRDTVAHSHVRRDGEGDGKDDGDEQWKNQPLFEKYQFLSPGIFMGLMAGLLFVVIVYVGLSALLSLKVSYAAFEKDNSPAAVKKQQ
;
A
#
# COMPACT_ATOMS: atom_id res chain seq x y z
N MET A 1 -22.56 -52.84 -34.85
CA MET A 1 -21.58 -52.01 -34.13
C MET A 1 -22.09 -50.58 -34.13
N TYR A 2 -22.79 -50.14 -33.08
CA TYR A 2 -23.40 -48.80 -33.02
C TYR A 2 -22.42 -47.83 -32.37
N GLN A 3 -21.93 -46.85 -33.12
CA GLN A 3 -21.03 -45.81 -32.62
C GLN A 3 -21.86 -44.58 -32.23
N ASN A 4 -21.94 -44.32 -30.93
CA ASN A 4 -22.65 -43.17 -30.36
C ASN A 4 -21.90 -41.86 -30.67
N PRO A 5 -22.49 -40.88 -31.38
CA PRO A 5 -21.81 -39.66 -31.82
C PRO A 5 -21.63 -38.59 -30.72
N LEU A 6 -22.05 -38.85 -29.48
CA LEU A 6 -22.01 -37.88 -28.36
C LEU A 6 -20.96 -38.21 -27.28
N ARG A 7 -19.85 -38.85 -27.65
CA ARG A 7 -18.73 -39.06 -26.71
C ARG A 7 -17.71 -37.94 -26.83
N THR A 8 -17.98 -36.82 -26.18
CA THR A 8 -16.98 -35.78 -25.87
C THR A 8 -16.16 -36.22 -24.66
N ASN A 9 -15.01 -36.84 -24.91
CA ASN A 9 -14.03 -37.11 -23.86
C ASN A 9 -13.28 -35.81 -23.57
N MET A 10 -13.72 -35.09 -22.54
CA MET A 10 -12.98 -33.96 -21.99
C MET A 10 -11.77 -34.52 -21.23
N LYS A 11 -10.65 -34.73 -21.93
CA LYS A 11 -9.36 -34.98 -21.28
C LYS A 11 -9.02 -33.73 -20.48
N ARG A 12 -9.20 -33.77 -19.16
CA ARG A 12 -8.55 -32.81 -18.26
C ARG A 12 -7.07 -33.15 -18.30
N ASP A 13 -6.35 -32.49 -19.19
CA ASP A 13 -4.90 -32.49 -19.18
C ASP A 13 -4.45 -31.66 -17.96
N THR A 14 -4.57 -32.27 -16.78
CA THR A 14 -3.89 -31.84 -15.55
C THR A 14 -2.51 -32.47 -15.55
N VAL A 15 -1.80 -32.35 -16.66
CA VAL A 15 -0.38 -32.68 -16.72
C VAL A 15 0.33 -31.44 -16.23
N ALA A 16 0.72 -31.48 -14.95
CA ALA A 16 1.85 -30.70 -14.49
C ALA A 16 3.02 -31.04 -15.44
N HIS A 17 3.33 -30.15 -16.37
CA HIS A 17 4.54 -30.22 -17.19
C HIS A 17 5.73 -29.91 -16.28
N SER A 18 6.04 -30.83 -15.40
CA SER A 18 7.28 -30.90 -14.63
C SER A 18 7.83 -32.31 -14.81
N HIS A 19 9.08 -32.41 -15.27
CA HIS A 19 9.78 -33.61 -15.77
C HIS A 19 9.49 -33.88 -17.26
N VAL A 20 10.47 -33.98 -18.16
CA VAL A 20 11.78 -34.63 -18.11
C VAL A 20 12.78 -33.81 -18.96
N ARG A 21 13.95 -33.53 -18.39
CA ARG A 21 15.09 -32.95 -19.13
C ARG A 21 15.54 -33.95 -20.18
N ARG A 22 15.53 -33.52 -21.45
CA ARG A 22 16.09 -34.27 -22.57
C ARG A 22 17.49 -33.74 -22.82
N ASP A 23 18.45 -34.60 -22.54
CA ASP A 23 19.88 -34.43 -22.75
C ASP A 23 20.15 -33.98 -24.19
N GLY A 24 20.63 -32.76 -24.35
CA GLY A 24 20.84 -32.12 -25.63
C GLY A 24 21.73 -30.90 -25.45
N GLU A 25 22.96 -31.06 -25.92
CA GLU A 25 24.08 -30.13 -25.88
C GLU A 25 23.73 -28.71 -26.37
N GLY A 26 24.22 -27.70 -25.62
CA GLY A 26 24.40 -26.32 -26.09
C GLY A 26 23.16 -25.44 -26.14
N ASP A 27 22.91 -24.67 -25.08
CA ASP A 27 22.84 -23.20 -25.14
C ASP A 27 22.70 -22.67 -23.71
N GLY A 28 23.51 -21.68 -23.34
CA GLY A 28 23.39 -20.99 -22.05
C GLY A 28 22.15 -20.11 -22.08
N LYS A 29 20.97 -20.69 -21.84
CA LYS A 29 19.71 -19.96 -21.75
C LYS A 29 19.46 -19.55 -20.31
N ASP A 30 19.25 -18.25 -20.16
CA ASP A 30 18.74 -17.56 -18.97
C ASP A 30 17.56 -18.31 -18.34
N ASP A 31 17.79 -19.26 -17.44
CA ASP A 31 16.73 -19.98 -16.70
C ASP A 31 15.85 -19.06 -15.81
N GLY A 32 16.17 -17.76 -15.74
CA GLY A 32 15.44 -16.78 -14.94
C GLY A 32 14.14 -16.24 -15.57
N ASP A 33 14.02 -16.24 -16.90
CA ASP A 33 12.88 -15.60 -17.59
C ASP A 33 11.68 -16.54 -17.80
N GLU A 34 11.92 -17.85 -17.93
CA GLU A 34 10.86 -18.85 -18.05
C GLU A 34 10.09 -19.08 -16.74
N GLN A 35 10.77 -18.93 -15.59
CA GLN A 35 10.15 -19.03 -14.27
C GLN A 35 9.19 -17.86 -13.98
N TRP A 36 9.45 -16.68 -14.57
CA TRP A 36 8.57 -15.51 -14.47
C TRP A 36 7.31 -15.61 -15.34
N LYS A 37 7.39 -16.29 -16.49
CA LYS A 37 6.25 -16.43 -17.41
C LYS A 37 5.14 -17.30 -16.82
N ASN A 38 5.47 -18.34 -16.05
CA ASN A 38 4.55 -19.36 -15.53
C ASN A 38 3.93 -19.08 -14.16
N GLN A 39 4.22 -17.94 -13.53
CA GLN A 39 3.58 -17.57 -12.26
C GLN A 39 2.12 -17.13 -12.46
N PRO A 40 1.18 -17.57 -11.60
CA PRO A 40 -0.21 -17.12 -11.63
C PRO A 40 -0.31 -15.59 -11.62
N LEU A 41 -1.32 -15.03 -12.31
CA LEU A 41 -1.46 -13.58 -12.51
C LEU A 41 -1.45 -12.76 -11.20
N PHE A 42 -1.80 -13.37 -10.07
CA PHE A 42 -1.83 -12.74 -8.75
C PHE A 42 -0.47 -12.66 -8.07
N GLU A 43 0.50 -13.50 -8.44
CA GLU A 43 1.90 -13.38 -7.99
C GLU A 43 2.62 -12.25 -8.74
N LYS A 44 2.22 -11.99 -9.99
CA LYS A 44 2.76 -10.89 -10.81
C LYS A 44 2.31 -9.50 -10.32
N TYR A 45 1.25 -9.42 -9.52
CA TYR A 45 0.65 -8.15 -9.10
C TYR A 45 0.91 -7.87 -7.63
N GLN A 46 2.05 -7.23 -7.34
CA GLN A 46 2.35 -6.74 -6.00
C GLN A 46 1.73 -5.34 -5.79
N PHE A 47 0.49 -5.30 -5.31
CA PHE A 47 -0.24 -4.04 -5.07
C PHE A 47 0.46 -3.12 -4.06
N LEU A 48 1.12 -3.70 -3.06
CA LEU A 48 1.89 -2.99 -2.04
C LEU A 48 3.25 -3.66 -1.94
N SER A 49 4.22 -3.14 -2.69
CA SER A 49 5.61 -3.54 -2.50
C SER A 49 6.03 -3.26 -1.04
N PRO A 50 6.99 -4.01 -0.47
CA PRO A 50 7.34 -3.86 0.93
C PRO A 50 7.81 -2.42 1.22
N GLY A 51 8.45 -1.78 0.23
CA GLY A 51 8.85 -0.38 0.28
C GLY A 51 7.67 0.60 0.24
N ILE A 52 6.67 0.39 -0.62
CA ILE A 52 5.49 1.28 -0.66
C ILE A 52 4.69 1.16 0.63
N PHE A 53 4.49 -0.05 1.15
CA PHE A 53 3.79 -0.24 2.42
C PHE A 53 4.51 0.42 3.60
N MET A 54 5.82 0.19 3.73
CA MET A 54 6.61 0.85 4.78
C MET A 54 6.64 2.37 4.61
N GLY A 55 6.76 2.87 3.38
CA GLY A 55 6.71 4.29 3.08
C GLY A 55 5.36 4.92 3.42
N LEU A 56 4.25 4.24 3.14
CA LEU A 56 2.92 4.69 3.53
C LEU A 56 2.71 4.67 5.05
N MET A 57 3.22 3.66 5.74
CA MET A 57 3.16 3.59 7.21
C MET A 57 3.95 4.72 7.87
N ALA A 58 5.20 4.95 7.43
CA ALA A 58 6.01 6.07 7.92
C ALA A 58 5.40 7.42 7.51
N GLY A 59 4.89 7.53 6.28
CA GLY A 59 4.24 8.73 5.76
C GLY A 59 2.98 9.09 6.54
N LEU A 60 2.15 8.10 6.89
CA LEU A 60 0.98 8.29 7.75
C LEU A 60 1.40 8.88 9.11
N LEU A 61 2.45 8.35 9.73
CA LEU A 61 2.97 8.87 10.99
C LEU A 61 3.43 10.33 10.87
N PHE A 62 4.14 10.68 9.80
CA PHE A 62 4.52 12.06 9.53
C PHE A 62 3.30 12.98 9.36
N VAL A 63 2.28 12.54 8.62
CA VAL A 63 1.04 13.31 8.43
C VAL A 63 0.33 13.57 9.75
N VAL A 64 0.28 12.59 10.66
CA VAL A 64 -0.32 12.77 12.00
C VAL A 64 0.44 13.82 12.81
N ILE A 65 1.78 13.77 12.83
CA ILE A 65 2.59 14.75 13.57
C ILE A 65 2.38 16.16 13.02
N VAL A 66 2.42 16.31 11.69
CA VAL A 66 2.18 17.61 11.04
C VAL A 66 0.76 18.11 11.31
N TYR A 67 -0.24 17.24 11.26
CA TYR A 67 -1.63 17.58 11.53
C TYR A 67 -1.83 18.13 12.95
N VAL A 68 -1.25 17.47 13.96
CA VAL A 68 -1.31 17.94 15.35
C VAL A 68 -0.57 19.27 15.50
N GLY A 69 0.60 19.40 14.90
CA GLY A 69 1.39 20.65 14.93
C GLY A 69 0.63 21.83 14.31
N LEU A 70 0.03 21.63 13.14
CA LEU A 70 -0.80 22.64 12.47
C LEU A 70 -2.04 22.98 13.30
N SER A 71 -2.70 21.98 13.88
CA SER A 71 -3.89 22.20 14.72
C SER A 71 -3.56 23.05 15.94
N ALA A 72 -2.41 22.80 16.58
CA ALA A 72 -1.93 23.60 17.71
C ALA A 72 -1.59 25.03 17.30
N LEU A 73 -0.90 25.20 16.17
CA LEU A 73 -0.53 26.52 15.65
C LEU A 73 -1.76 27.35 15.28
N LEU A 74 -2.74 26.73 14.63
CA LEU A 74 -3.98 27.39 14.21
C LEU A 74 -4.93 27.69 15.39
N SER A 75 -4.85 26.91 16.47
CA SER A 75 -5.65 27.15 17.67
C SER A 75 -5.17 28.35 18.49
N LEU A 76 -4.01 28.94 18.17
CA LEU A 76 -3.44 30.01 18.95
C LEU A 76 -4.22 31.31 18.72
N LYS A 77 -5.12 31.63 19.66
CA LYS A 77 -5.86 32.89 19.67
C LYS A 77 -5.14 33.91 20.55
N VAL A 78 -4.90 35.10 20.01
CA VAL A 78 -4.38 36.23 20.79
C VAL A 78 -5.55 36.87 21.55
N SER A 79 -5.42 36.94 22.88
CA SER A 79 -6.43 37.60 23.71
C SER A 79 -6.24 39.12 23.63
N TYR A 80 -7.13 39.78 22.89
CA TYR A 80 -7.14 41.25 22.79
C TYR A 80 -7.67 41.93 24.05
N ALA A 81 -8.29 41.17 24.96
CA ALA A 81 -8.75 41.69 26.24
C ALA A 81 -7.60 42.29 27.07
N ALA A 82 -6.38 41.75 26.95
CA ALA A 82 -5.18 42.29 27.62
C ALA A 82 -4.81 43.72 27.16
N PHE A 83 -5.34 44.16 26.02
CA PHE A 83 -5.15 45.53 25.51
C PHE A 83 -6.37 46.42 25.76
N GLU A 84 -7.44 45.93 26.41
CA GLU A 84 -8.58 46.74 26.78
C GLU A 84 -8.28 47.59 28.03
N LYS A 85 -8.79 48.83 28.00
CA LYS A 85 -8.49 49.92 28.96
C LYS A 85 -8.87 49.59 30.42
N ASP A 86 -9.78 48.64 30.62
CA ASP A 86 -10.25 48.20 31.94
C ASP A 86 -9.29 47.22 32.64
N ASN A 87 -8.26 46.71 31.97
CA ASN A 87 -7.16 45.96 32.60
C ASN A 87 -6.07 46.86 33.19
N SER A 88 -6.27 48.18 33.17
CA SER A 88 -5.42 49.13 33.88
C SER A 88 -5.54 48.93 35.40
N PRO A 89 -4.43 48.95 36.17
CA PRO A 89 -4.46 48.94 37.63
C PRO A 89 -5.35 50.02 38.28
N ALA A 90 -5.77 51.03 37.50
CA ALA A 90 -6.69 52.09 37.93
C ALA A 90 -8.18 51.68 37.96
N ALA A 91 -8.60 50.65 37.21
CA ALA A 91 -9.99 50.20 37.15
C ALA A 91 -10.37 49.26 38.32
N VAL A 92 -9.43 48.42 38.77
CA VAL A 92 -9.60 47.50 39.92
C VAL A 92 -9.92 48.24 41.22
N LYS A 93 -9.41 49.47 41.40
CA LYS A 93 -9.61 50.26 42.62
C LYS A 93 -11.00 50.92 42.73
N LYS A 94 -11.83 50.88 41.68
CA LYS A 94 -13.17 51.52 41.70
C LYS A 94 -14.33 50.57 42.02
N GLN A 95 -14.07 49.26 42.11
CA GLN A 95 -15.11 48.24 42.30
C GLN A 95 -15.11 47.63 43.72
N GLN A 96 -14.37 48.22 44.66
CA GLN A 96 -14.31 47.76 46.06
C GLN A 96 -14.94 48.78 47.00
#